data_AF-A0A2M7V8J5-F1
#
_entry.id   AF-A0A2M7V8J5-F1
#
_cell.length_a   1.000
_cell.length_b   1.000
_cell.length_c   1.000
_cell.angle_alpha   90.00
_cell.angle_beta   90.00
_cell.angle_gamma   90.00
#
_symmetry.space_group_name_H-M   'P 1'
#
loop_
_entity.id
_entity.type
_entity.pdbx_description
1 polymer ?
#
loop_
_entity_poly.entity_id
_entity_poly.type
_entity_poly.pdbx_seq_one_letter_code
_entity_poly.pdbx_strand_id
1 'polypeptide(L)'
;MGFFSYLLGTDTLTGKLSHTEHYLGKDEVFLLVSTAKVKSLNNRERDVIRELILKRRFGDGKISVYQIDEVLRQAEHEHLIGKYDRQGVVRAIDEYFKRQFLDI
;
A
#
# COMPACT_ATOMS: atom_id res chain seq x y z
N MET A 1 -28.85 -5.67 -1.85
CA MET A 1 -27.78 -6.08 -0.91
C MET A 1 -26.57 -5.20 -1.15
N GLY A 2 -26.63 -3.96 -0.67
CA GLY A 2 -25.58 -2.96 -0.82
C GLY A 2 -24.78 -2.85 0.47
N PHE A 3 -23.47 -3.04 0.38
CA PHE A 3 -22.52 -2.94 1.49
C PHE A 3 -21.46 -1.89 1.16
N PHE A 4 -21.85 -0.61 1.17
CA PHE A 4 -20.92 0.53 1.02
C PHE A 4 -21.31 1.67 1.96
N SER A 5 -21.53 1.33 3.22
CA SER A 5 -21.60 2.31 4.30
C SER A 5 -20.46 1.99 5.26
N TYR A 6 -19.80 3.03 5.77
CA TYR A 6 -18.68 3.00 6.72
C TYR A 6 -17.31 2.71 6.09
N LEU A 7 -16.45 3.74 6.07
CA LEU A 7 -15.00 3.80 5.74
C LEU A 7 -14.60 4.68 4.54
N LEU A 8 -15.50 5.51 4.00
CA LEU A 8 -15.15 6.78 3.35
C LEU A 8 -15.07 7.93 4.38
N GLY A 9 -14.62 7.60 5.59
CA GLY A 9 -14.36 8.57 6.65
C GLY A 9 -13.12 9.37 6.27
N THR A 10 -13.31 10.68 6.20
CA THR A 10 -12.33 11.74 6.04
C THR A 10 -11.30 11.77 7.17
N ASP A 11 -10.50 10.72 7.33
CA ASP A 11 -9.20 10.86 7.94
C ASP A 11 -8.23 11.11 6.80
N THR A 12 -7.94 12.40 6.60
CA THR A 12 -6.70 12.79 5.96
C THR A 12 -5.58 11.91 6.52
N LEU A 13 -4.78 11.30 5.64
CA LEU A 13 -3.51 10.64 5.97
C LEU A 13 -2.50 11.70 6.48
N THR A 14 -2.88 12.42 7.53
CA THR A 14 -2.11 13.42 8.29
C THR A 14 -1.57 12.83 9.58
N GLY A 15 -1.82 11.54 9.83
CA GLY A 15 -0.95 10.76 10.71
C GLY A 15 0.41 10.62 10.05
N LYS A 16 1.48 10.99 10.76
CA LYS A 16 2.86 10.86 10.27
C LYS A 16 3.08 9.40 9.84
N LEU A 17 3.28 9.16 8.54
CA LEU A 17 3.56 7.82 8.01
C LEU A 17 4.78 7.24 8.73
N SER A 18 4.74 5.95 9.04
CA SER A 18 5.86 5.30 9.71
C SER A 18 7.07 5.25 8.78
N HIS A 19 8.20 5.72 9.30
CA HIS A 19 9.53 5.57 8.68
C HIS A 19 10.23 4.29 9.13
N THR A 20 9.64 3.53 10.06
CA THR A 20 10.20 2.27 10.52
C THR A 20 10.12 1.25 9.40
N GLU A 21 11.27 0.66 9.07
CA GLU A 21 11.37 -0.37 8.04
C GLU A 21 11.03 -1.73 8.63
N HIS A 22 10.13 -2.45 7.96
CA HIS A 22 9.75 -3.81 8.32
C HIS A 22 10.05 -4.75 7.17
N TYR A 23 10.38 -5.99 7.50
CA TYR A 23 10.50 -7.03 6.47
C TYR A 23 9.12 -7.31 5.89
N LEU A 24 8.99 -7.21 4.57
CA LEU A 24 7.76 -7.48 3.85
C LEU A 24 8.06 -8.45 2.73
N GLY A 25 7.89 -9.75 2.93
CA GLY A 25 8.29 -10.75 1.93
C GLY A 25 7.56 -10.62 0.59
N LYS A 26 8.08 -11.29 -0.45
CA LYS A 26 7.54 -11.17 -1.81
C LYS A 26 6.08 -11.66 -1.85
N ASP A 27 5.78 -12.78 -1.21
CA ASP A 27 4.44 -13.36 -1.21
C ASP A 27 3.44 -12.45 -0.48
N GLU A 28 3.88 -11.77 0.59
CA GLU A 28 3.10 -10.77 1.30
C GLU A 28 2.84 -9.54 0.43
N VAL A 29 3.80 -9.06 -0.36
CA VAL A 29 3.54 -7.99 -1.35
C VAL A 29 2.46 -8.42 -2.33
N PHE A 30 2.55 -9.65 -2.86
CA PHE A 30 1.56 -10.17 -3.81
C PHE A 30 0.17 -10.30 -3.17
N LEU A 31 0.10 -10.78 -1.92
CA LEU A 31 -1.13 -10.90 -1.16
C LEU A 31 -1.72 -9.52 -0.88
N LEU A 32 -0.94 -8.59 -0.33
CA LEU A 32 -1.43 -7.25 0.04
C LEU A 32 -1.89 -6.45 -1.17
N VAL A 33 -1.24 -6.60 -2.33
CA VAL A 33 -1.66 -5.89 -3.57
C VAL A 33 -2.80 -6.61 -4.29
N SER A 34 -2.94 -7.93 -4.15
CA SER A 34 -4.11 -8.67 -4.69
C SER A 34 -5.36 -8.54 -3.82
N THR A 35 -5.17 -8.49 -2.50
CA THR A 35 -6.23 -8.35 -1.48
C THR A 35 -6.46 -6.92 -1.06
N ALA A 36 -5.63 -5.97 -1.55
CA ALA A 36 -5.88 -4.55 -1.43
C ALA A 36 -7.35 -4.36 -1.75
N LYS A 37 -8.14 -3.95 -0.74
CA LYS A 37 -9.61 -3.80 -0.81
C LYS A 37 -10.04 -2.67 -1.77
N VAL A 38 -9.18 -2.35 -2.71
CA VAL A 38 -9.29 -1.31 -3.71
C VAL A 38 -9.87 -1.99 -4.94
N LYS A 39 -11.21 -2.00 -4.99
CA LYS A 39 -12.01 -2.63 -6.05
C LYS A 39 -11.70 -2.10 -7.45
N SER A 40 -10.98 -0.98 -7.55
CA SER A 40 -10.58 -0.31 -8.80
C SER A 40 -9.30 -0.84 -9.42
N LEU A 41 -8.42 -1.52 -8.68
CA LEU A 41 -7.13 -1.97 -9.20
C LEU A 41 -7.32 -3.03 -10.29
N ASN A 42 -6.95 -2.68 -11.53
CA ASN A 42 -6.86 -3.62 -12.63
C ASN A 42 -5.55 -4.43 -12.56
N ASN A 43 -5.45 -5.49 -13.36
CA ASN A 43 -4.28 -6.39 -13.31
C ASN A 43 -2.95 -5.66 -13.60
N ARG A 44 -2.96 -4.71 -14.54
CA ARG A 44 -1.77 -3.92 -14.89
C ARG A 44 -1.32 -3.04 -13.73
N GLU A 45 -2.24 -2.35 -13.07
CA GLU A 45 -1.93 -1.51 -11.91
C GLU A 45 -1.38 -2.34 -10.75
N ARG A 46 -1.94 -3.53 -10.50
CA ARG A 46 -1.41 -4.45 -9.48
C ARG A 46 0.03 -4.86 -9.77
N ASP A 47 0.33 -5.18 -11.03
CA ASP A 47 1.67 -5.60 -11.43
C ASP A 47 2.68 -4.44 -11.31
N VAL A 48 2.30 -3.23 -11.73
CA VAL A 48 3.10 -2.02 -11.53
C VAL A 48 3.38 -1.79 -10.05
N ILE A 49 2.37 -1.82 -9.19
CA ILE A 49 2.52 -1.60 -7.75
C ILE A 49 3.44 -2.66 -7.12
N ARG A 50 3.24 -3.94 -7.45
CA ARG A 50 4.10 -5.02 -6.95
C ARG A 50 5.55 -4.80 -7.36
N GLU A 51 5.79 -4.51 -8.63
CA GLU A 51 7.14 -4.29 -9.14
C GLU A 51 7.82 -3.11 -8.46
N LEU A 52 7.10 -2.00 -8.28
CA LEU A 52 7.59 -0.81 -7.59
C LEU A 52 7.97 -1.09 -6.13
N ILE A 53 7.09 -1.78 -5.38
CA ILE A 53 7.37 -2.15 -3.99
C ILE A 53 8.56 -3.11 -3.91
N LEU A 54 8.61 -4.12 -4.78
CA LEU A 54 9.71 -5.09 -4.83
C LEU A 54 11.06 -4.44 -5.16
N LYS A 55 11.08 -3.50 -6.10
CA LYS A 55 12.29 -2.72 -6.42
C LYS A 55 12.69 -1.84 -5.23
N ARG A 56 11.73 -1.22 -4.55
CA ARG A 56 11.98 -0.28 -3.45
C ARG A 56 12.47 -0.94 -2.17
N ARG A 57 12.12 -2.22 -1.97
CA ARG A 57 12.55 -3.03 -0.82
C ARG A 57 14.06 -3.23 -0.72
N PHE A 58 14.83 -2.87 -1.77
CA PHE A 58 16.27 -3.12 -1.86
C PHE A 58 16.66 -4.56 -1.46
N GLY A 59 17.94 -4.92 -1.49
CA GLY A 59 18.37 -6.32 -1.38
C GLY A 59 18.07 -7.01 -0.04
N ASP A 60 17.74 -6.26 1.02
CA ASP A 60 17.44 -6.75 2.36
C ASP A 60 15.95 -7.06 2.58
N GLY A 61 15.11 -6.71 1.61
CA GLY A 61 13.70 -7.06 1.61
C GLY A 61 12.85 -6.23 2.59
N LYS A 62 13.39 -5.15 3.15
CA LYS A 62 12.72 -4.29 4.13
C LYS A 62 12.19 -3.03 3.46
N ILE A 63 11.08 -2.51 3.98
CA ILE A 63 10.49 -1.28 3.48
C ILE A 63 9.64 -0.62 4.56
N SER A 64 9.57 0.70 4.56
CA SER A 64 8.67 1.48 5.41
C SER A 64 7.43 1.94 4.65
N VAL A 65 6.36 2.27 5.38
CA VAL A 65 5.12 2.82 4.79
C VAL A 65 5.41 4.13 4.05
N TYR A 66 6.29 4.96 4.60
CA TYR A 66 6.73 6.21 3.95
C TYR A 66 7.37 5.95 2.58
N GLN A 67 8.31 5.00 2.49
CA GLN A 67 8.98 4.67 1.23
C GLN A 67 8.00 4.10 0.19
N ILE A 68 6.99 3.35 0.63
CA ILE A 68 5.92 2.88 -0.26
C ILE A 68 5.10 4.07 -0.78
N ASP A 69 4.67 4.99 0.11
CA ASP A 69 3.91 6.17 -0.31
C ASP A 69 4.70 7.02 -1.31
N GLU A 70 6.01 7.22 -1.09
CA GLU A 70 6.88 7.94 -2.03
C GLU A 70 6.84 7.34 -3.44
N VAL A 71 7.07 6.03 -3.56
CA VAL A 71 7.14 5.38 -4.87
C VAL A 71 5.76 5.32 -5.54
N LEU A 72 4.71 5.11 -4.77
CA LEU A 72 3.35 5.12 -5.32
C LEU A 72 2.87 6.53 -5.68
N ARG A 73 3.33 7.58 -4.98
CA ARG A 73 3.09 8.97 -5.40
C ARG A 73 3.74 9.27 -6.75
N GLN A 74 4.94 8.76 -6.99
CA GLN A 74 5.58 8.91 -8.29
C GLN A 74 4.75 8.20 -9.38
N ALA A 75 4.29 6.98 -9.12
CA ALA A 75 3.41 6.25 -10.05
C ALA A 75 2.05 6.94 -10.27
N GLU A 76 1.47 7.57 -9.24
CA GLU A 76 0.26 8.40 -9.38
C GLU A 76 0.52 9.61 -10.28
N HIS A 77 1.65 10.30 -10.08
CA HIS A 77 2.05 11.46 -10.89
C HIS A 77 2.31 11.08 -12.35
N GLU A 78 2.82 9.88 -12.61
CA GLU A 78 3.01 9.31 -13.95
C GLU A 78 1.72 8.70 -14.54
N HIS A 79 0.57 8.83 -13.86
CA HIS A 79 -0.73 8.28 -14.26
C HIS A 79 -0.74 6.75 -14.45
N LEU A 80 0.19 6.04 -13.80
CA LEU A 80 0.25 4.57 -13.85
C LEU A 80 -0.77 3.92 -12.91
N ILE A 81 -1.18 4.64 -11.86
CA ILE A 81 -2.20 4.25 -10.89
C ILE A 81 -3.07 5.46 -10.51
N GLY A 82 -4.29 5.21 -10.05
CA GLY A 82 -5.15 6.27 -9.52
C GLY A 82 -4.78 6.70 -8.11
N LYS A 83 -5.16 7.93 -7.74
CA LYS A 83 -5.02 8.48 -6.39
C LYS A 83 -5.64 7.57 -5.31
N TYR A 84 -6.84 7.05 -5.58
CA TYR A 84 -7.55 6.16 -4.66
C TYR A 84 -6.86 4.80 -4.52
N ASP A 85 -6.24 4.32 -5.61
CA ASP A 85 -5.47 3.08 -5.60
C ASP A 85 -4.24 3.21 -4.71
N ARG A 86 -3.48 4.31 -4.86
CA ARG A 86 -2.36 4.60 -3.96
C ARG A 86 -2.82 4.62 -2.50
N GLN A 87 -3.83 5.44 -2.17
CA GLN A 87 -4.28 5.60 -0.80
C GLN A 87 -4.73 4.26 -0.19
N GLY A 88 -5.43 3.45 -0.97
CA GLY A 88 -5.89 2.14 -0.53
C GLY A 88 -4.75 1.15 -0.30
N VAL A 89 -3.74 1.13 -1.17
CA VAL A 89 -2.55 0.26 -0.99
C VAL A 89 -1.71 0.69 0.20
N VAL A 90 -1.43 1.98 0.34
CA VAL A 90 -0.67 2.52 1.49
C VAL A 90 -1.37 2.16 2.79
N ARG A 91 -2.70 2.36 2.86
CA ARG A 91 -3.49 2.00 4.04
C ARG A 91 -3.47 0.50 4.32
N ALA A 92 -3.62 -0.35 3.31
CA ALA A 92 -3.60 -1.80 3.50
C ALA A 92 -2.26 -2.29 4.06
N ILE A 93 -1.15 -1.71 3.60
CA ILE A 93 0.19 -2.08 4.08
C ILE A 93 0.44 -1.51 5.48
N ASP A 94 0.02 -0.27 5.77
CA ASP A 94 0.10 0.30 7.11
C ASP A 94 -0.70 -0.52 8.14
N GLU A 95 -1.93 -0.91 7.80
CA GLU A 95 -2.75 -1.79 8.64
C GLU A 95 -2.08 -3.17 8.83
N TYR A 96 -1.46 -3.73 7.80
CA TYR A 96 -0.69 -4.97 7.90
C TYR A 96 0.52 -4.82 8.83
N PHE A 97 1.32 -3.77 8.67
CA PHE A 97 2.48 -3.54 9.55
C PHE A 97 2.07 -3.32 11.00
N LYS A 98 0.98 -2.58 11.23
CA LYS A 98 0.40 -2.42 12.56
C LYS A 98 0.01 -3.77 13.15
N ARG A 99 -0.74 -4.61 12.42
CA ARG A 99 -1.15 -5.94 12.93
C ARG A 99 0.01 -6.90 13.17
N GLN A 100 1.05 -6.84 12.34
CA GLN A 100 2.12 -7.84 12.33
C GLN A 100 3.28 -7.46 13.27
N PHE A 101 3.53 -6.16 13.48
CA PHE A 101 4.74 -5.68 14.17
C PHE A 101 4.47 -4.72 15.33
N LEU A 102 3.24 -4.23 15.48
CA LEU A 102 2.82 -3.47 16.66
C LEU A 102 1.82 -4.36 17.39
N ASP A 103 2.25 -5.02 18.46
CA ASP A 103 1.37 -5.78 19.36
C ASP A 103 0.24 -4.86 19.87
N ILE A 104 -0.95 -4.97 19.28
CA ILE A 104 -2.20 -4.37 19.77
C ILE A 104 -3.25 -5.47 19.84
#